data_AF-A0A7C7UL18-F1
#
_entry.id   AF-A0A7C7UL18-F1
#
_cell.length_a   1.000
_cell.length_b   1.000
_cell.length_c   1.000
_cell.angle_alpha   90.00
_cell.angle_beta   90.00
_cell.angle_gamma   90.00
#
_symmetry.space_group_name_H-M   'P 1'
#
loop_
_entity.id
_entity.type
_entity.pdbx_description
1 polymer ?
#
loop_
_entity_poly.entity_id
_entity_poly.type
_entity_poly.pdbx_seq_one_letter_code
_entity_poly.pdbx_strand_id
1 'polypeptide(L)'
;MIGMEGELLKRTKSFCPDCLKVIEGKVIEEDGKALIKKECPEHGKFQDTYYSDVEIYKRFENFAEVGDGVENPRTKEQRGCPFDCGLCPNHKSHTVLSIIDVTNRCVTGDTEVILEDGNIERIENIVNEKKEGMVLSWDRANYVPSFEKIIGWQKLDAPEILVKVTSHTGKYTFTPDHEVLVDTARGPMLKRVDALKKGDKIYSLAKLPISPKKTDIIELLANSEFEFFVYGDFKGRIKEQLQQKFGSLKKASKSLGIKYERLIDSKISLSAKDLRNLREKGFSFEIGSSFIKIKVHHKTYKIFPLLDEDFYYLLGLIDSDGHVESFEEAGKSTSYISFFNKSDNLSARFLEIVSKYFPEQTVRNESDRIDLNNLVLVEIAKQ
;
A
#
# COMPACT_ATOMS: atom_id res chain seq x y z
N MET A 1 60.71 -41.38 -22.62
CA MET A 1 59.38 -41.45 -23.26
C MET A 1 58.84 -40.04 -23.31
N ILE A 2 58.82 -39.44 -24.50
CA ILE A 2 58.29 -38.09 -24.72
C ILE A 2 56.78 -38.27 -24.77
N GLY A 3 56.09 -37.92 -23.68
CA GLY A 3 54.63 -37.98 -23.63
C GLY A 3 54.07 -37.00 -24.65
N MET A 4 53.35 -37.50 -25.65
CA MET A 4 52.68 -36.68 -26.65
C MET A 4 51.65 -35.81 -25.93
N GLU A 5 51.85 -34.49 -25.91
CA GLU A 5 50.82 -33.55 -25.48
C GLU A 5 49.68 -33.61 -26.51
N GLY A 6 48.46 -33.95 -26.07
CA GLY A 6 47.27 -33.98 -26.93
C GLY A 6 47.04 -32.65 -27.67
N GLU A 7 46.40 -32.71 -28.84
CA GLU A 7 46.23 -31.55 -29.73
C GLU A 7 45.43 -30.43 -29.04
N LEU A 8 45.95 -29.20 -29.05
CA LEU A 8 45.27 -28.07 -28.43
C LEU A 8 44.08 -27.61 -29.28
N LEU A 9 42.87 -27.76 -28.73
CA LEU A 9 41.63 -27.33 -29.38
C LEU A 9 41.30 -25.87 -29.06
N LYS A 10 41.37 -25.47 -27.78
CA LYS A 10 40.92 -24.14 -27.32
C LYS A 10 41.60 -23.71 -26.02
N ARG A 11 41.81 -22.42 -25.85
CA ARG A 11 42.15 -21.81 -24.56
C ARG A 11 40.91 -21.16 -23.97
N THR A 12 40.67 -21.37 -22.69
CA THR A 12 39.52 -20.85 -21.96
C THR A 12 39.90 -20.52 -20.53
N LYS A 13 39.02 -19.84 -19.80
CA LYS A 13 39.11 -19.73 -18.34
C LYS A 13 38.30 -20.85 -17.68
N SER A 14 38.70 -21.24 -16.49
CA SER A 14 38.02 -22.21 -15.63
C SER A 14 38.22 -21.83 -14.16
N PHE A 15 37.68 -22.62 -13.24
CA PHE A 15 37.93 -22.50 -11.80
C PHE A 15 38.88 -23.59 -11.30
N CYS A 16 39.67 -23.25 -10.28
CA CYS A 16 40.34 -24.24 -9.43
C CYS A 16 39.27 -24.98 -8.59
N PRO A 17 39.27 -26.31 -8.56
CA PRO A 17 38.31 -27.09 -7.75
C PRO A 17 38.41 -26.80 -6.25
N ASP A 18 39.60 -26.46 -5.75
CA ASP A 18 39.85 -26.29 -4.31
C ASP A 18 39.63 -24.86 -3.84
N CYS A 19 40.25 -23.86 -4.48
CA CYS A 19 40.16 -22.46 -4.04
C CYS A 19 39.16 -21.60 -4.81
N LEU A 20 38.48 -22.14 -5.83
CA LEU A 20 37.46 -21.47 -6.64
C LEU A 20 37.93 -20.19 -7.36
N LYS A 21 39.25 -19.93 -7.40
CA LYS A 21 39.84 -18.83 -8.19
C LYS A 21 39.76 -19.14 -9.68
N VAL A 22 39.60 -18.08 -10.48
CA VAL A 22 39.67 -18.17 -11.95
C VAL A 22 41.10 -18.49 -12.37
N ILE A 23 41.27 -19.54 -13.19
CA ILE A 23 42.55 -20.03 -13.71
C ILE A 23 42.46 -20.30 -15.21
N GLU A 24 43.61 -20.37 -15.88
CA GLU A 24 43.69 -20.74 -17.30
C GLU A 24 43.38 -22.23 -17.49
N GLY A 25 42.61 -22.53 -18.53
CA GLY A 25 42.24 -23.87 -18.96
C GLY A 25 42.59 -24.09 -20.43
N LYS A 26 43.10 -25.27 -20.76
CA LYS A 26 43.39 -25.72 -22.12
C LYS A 26 42.50 -26.91 -22.44
N VAL A 27 41.64 -26.77 -23.44
CA VAL A 27 40.88 -27.88 -24.00
C VAL A 27 41.77 -28.55 -25.04
N ILE A 28 42.01 -29.85 -24.87
CA ILE A 28 42.84 -30.68 -25.74
C ILE A 28 42.06 -31.90 -26.23
N GLU A 29 42.49 -32.47 -27.35
CA GLU A 29 42.05 -33.77 -27.82
C GLU A 29 42.96 -34.87 -27.26
N GLU A 30 42.36 -35.87 -26.61
CA GLU A 30 43.05 -37.05 -26.08
C GLU A 30 42.06 -38.22 -26.06
N ASP A 31 42.45 -39.39 -26.58
CA ASP A 31 41.64 -40.62 -26.62
C ASP A 31 40.21 -40.46 -27.16
N GLY A 32 40.03 -39.66 -28.23
CA GLY A 32 38.73 -39.40 -28.86
C GLY A 32 37.79 -38.48 -28.05
N LYS A 33 38.29 -37.85 -26.98
CA LYS A 33 37.56 -36.93 -26.11
C LYS A 33 38.18 -35.54 -26.16
N ALA A 34 37.37 -34.52 -25.88
CA ALA A 34 37.88 -33.21 -25.52
C ALA A 34 38.06 -33.15 -24.00
N LEU A 35 39.29 -33.02 -23.53
CA LEU A 35 39.63 -32.90 -22.11
C LEU A 35 40.05 -31.46 -21.78
N ILE A 36 39.70 -30.96 -20.60
CA ILE A 36 40.15 -29.66 -20.11
C ILE A 36 41.24 -29.84 -19.06
N LYS A 37 42.46 -29.38 -19.38
CA LYS A 37 43.62 -29.34 -18.46
C LYS A 37 43.72 -27.94 -17.83
N LYS A 38 43.86 -27.87 -16.50
CA LYS A 38 43.89 -26.63 -15.72
C LYS A 38 45.06 -26.68 -14.75
N GLU A 39 45.67 -25.54 -14.45
CA GLU A 39 46.79 -25.47 -13.50
C GLU A 39 46.59 -24.31 -12.53
N CYS A 40 46.52 -24.62 -11.24
CA CYS A 40 46.46 -23.65 -10.16
C CYS A 40 47.85 -23.50 -9.54
N PRO A 41 48.38 -22.28 -9.37
CA PRO A 41 49.67 -22.05 -8.71
C PRO A 41 49.75 -22.60 -7.27
N GLU A 42 48.60 -22.71 -6.59
CA GLU A 42 48.50 -23.16 -5.21
C GLU A 42 48.19 -24.68 -5.09
N HIS A 43 47.37 -25.22 -6.00
CA HIS A 43 46.79 -26.57 -5.86
C HIS A 43 47.20 -27.55 -6.98
N GLY A 44 48.05 -27.13 -7.92
CA GLY A 44 48.61 -28.01 -8.95
C GLY A 44 47.71 -28.20 -10.17
N LYS A 45 47.87 -29.34 -10.85
CA LYS A 45 47.25 -29.64 -12.15
C LYS A 45 45.99 -30.47 -12.00
N PHE A 46 44.97 -30.13 -12.79
CA PHE A 46 43.69 -30.82 -12.86
C PHE A 46 43.36 -31.17 -14.31
N GLN A 47 42.63 -32.27 -14.51
CA GLN A 47 42.16 -32.72 -15.82
C GLN A 47 40.76 -33.29 -15.67
N ASP A 48 39.84 -32.80 -16.51
CA ASP A 48 38.44 -33.26 -16.54
C ASP A 48 37.99 -33.52 -17.97
N THR A 49 36.94 -34.32 -18.15
CA THR A 49 36.27 -34.44 -19.46
C THR A 49 35.48 -33.16 -19.74
N TYR A 50 35.76 -32.50 -20.85
CA TYR A 50 35.03 -31.31 -21.31
C TYR A 50 33.90 -31.69 -22.28
N TYR A 51 34.19 -32.64 -23.18
CA TYR A 51 33.21 -33.23 -24.09
C TYR A 51 33.59 -34.70 -24.33
N SER A 52 32.62 -35.60 -24.25
CA SER A 52 32.86 -37.06 -24.29
C SER A 52 33.20 -37.62 -25.68
N ASP A 53 33.02 -36.81 -26.74
CA ASP A 53 33.27 -37.15 -28.13
C ASP A 53 33.83 -35.91 -28.85
N VAL A 54 35.07 -36.01 -29.32
CA VAL A 54 35.78 -34.87 -29.92
C VAL A 54 35.22 -34.47 -31.29
N GLU A 55 34.64 -35.41 -32.06
CA GLU A 55 34.06 -35.12 -33.37
C GLU A 55 32.77 -34.32 -33.24
N ILE A 56 31.94 -34.65 -32.24
CA ILE A 56 30.76 -33.87 -31.90
C ILE A 56 31.16 -32.47 -31.39
N TYR A 57 32.20 -32.38 -30.56
CA TYR A 57 32.72 -31.09 -30.08
C TYR A 57 33.15 -30.18 -31.26
N LYS A 58 33.97 -30.69 -32.18
CA LYS A 58 34.41 -29.98 -33.39
C LYS A 58 33.22 -29.57 -34.25
N ARG A 59 32.22 -30.45 -34.40
CA ARG A 59 30.98 -30.13 -35.13
C ARG A 59 30.24 -28.94 -34.50
N PHE A 60 30.12 -28.87 -33.18
CA PHE A 60 29.44 -27.75 -32.50
C PHE A 60 30.22 -26.45 -32.54
N GLU A 61 31.56 -26.49 -32.46
CA GLU A 61 32.38 -25.26 -32.58
C GLU A 61 32.20 -24.60 -33.97
N ASN A 62 31.88 -25.35 -35.03
CA ASN A 62 31.54 -24.78 -36.34
C ASN A 62 30.26 -23.91 -36.33
N PHE A 63 29.40 -24.05 -35.32
CA PHE A 63 28.19 -23.25 -35.13
C PHE A 63 28.33 -22.21 -34.01
N ALA A 64 29.53 -22.08 -33.42
CA ALA A 64 29.75 -21.13 -32.35
C ALA A 64 29.79 -19.70 -32.92
N GLU A 65 28.83 -18.89 -32.52
CA GLU A 65 28.75 -17.48 -32.89
C GLU A 65 28.65 -16.62 -31.62
N VAL A 66 29.42 -15.53 -31.57
CA VAL A 66 29.35 -14.55 -30.49
C VAL A 66 28.32 -13.51 -30.90
N GLY A 67 27.18 -13.49 -30.22
CA GLY A 67 26.15 -12.47 -30.47
C GLY A 67 26.59 -11.06 -30.08
N ASP A 68 25.81 -10.07 -30.52
CA ASP A 68 26.08 -8.66 -30.21
C ASP A 68 25.80 -8.30 -28.74
N GLY A 69 25.04 -9.16 -28.04
CA GLY A 69 24.62 -8.98 -26.67
C GLY A 69 23.32 -8.20 -26.54
N VAL A 70 22.90 -7.93 -25.31
CA VAL A 70 21.66 -7.20 -25.04
C VAL A 70 21.89 -5.69 -25.03
N GLU A 71 20.95 -4.93 -25.62
CA GLU A 71 20.99 -3.46 -25.60
C GLU A 71 20.79 -2.88 -24.18
N ASN A 72 20.19 -3.65 -23.27
CA ASN A 72 19.81 -3.21 -21.92
C ASN A 72 20.40 -4.07 -20.78
N PRO A 73 21.74 -4.15 -20.65
CA PRO A 73 22.35 -4.92 -19.58
C PRO A 73 21.86 -4.43 -18.19
N ARG A 74 21.50 -5.37 -17.32
CA ARG A 74 20.98 -5.12 -15.96
C ARG A 74 22.08 -4.95 -14.90
N THR A 75 23.33 -5.23 -15.26
CA THR A 75 24.49 -5.08 -14.37
C THR A 75 25.63 -4.33 -15.06
N LYS A 76 26.70 -4.03 -14.30
CA LYS A 76 27.94 -3.39 -14.79
C LYS A 76 29.10 -4.37 -14.71
N GLU A 77 30.12 -4.16 -15.53
CA GLU A 77 31.40 -4.86 -15.42
C GLU A 77 32.30 -4.15 -14.39
N GLN A 78 32.64 -4.84 -13.30
CA GLN A 78 33.47 -4.33 -12.21
C GLN A 78 34.56 -5.32 -11.77
N ARG A 79 34.21 -6.60 -11.61
CA ARG A 79 35.08 -7.68 -11.11
C ARG A 79 35.32 -8.80 -12.15
N GLY A 80 34.66 -8.73 -13.31
CA GLY A 80 34.74 -9.70 -14.39
C GLY A 80 33.88 -10.96 -14.17
N CYS A 81 33.82 -11.83 -15.18
CA CYS A 81 33.15 -13.13 -15.08
C CYS A 81 33.93 -14.05 -14.11
N PRO A 82 33.26 -14.75 -13.16
CA PRO A 82 31.81 -14.90 -12.98
C PRO A 82 31.17 -13.91 -11.99
N PHE A 83 31.96 -13.04 -11.36
CA PHE A 83 31.54 -12.24 -10.21
C PHE A 83 30.57 -11.09 -10.56
N ASP A 84 30.45 -10.77 -11.84
CA ASP A 84 29.47 -9.83 -12.40
C ASP A 84 28.42 -10.51 -13.30
N CYS A 85 28.35 -11.85 -13.26
CA CYS A 85 27.49 -12.63 -14.16
C CYS A 85 25.99 -12.37 -13.91
N GLY A 86 25.22 -12.33 -15.00
CA GLY A 86 23.84 -11.88 -15.12
C GLY A 86 23.60 -11.37 -16.54
N LEU A 87 22.61 -10.49 -16.76
CA LEU A 87 22.51 -9.72 -18.01
C LEU A 87 23.56 -8.58 -18.02
N CYS A 88 24.84 -8.90 -17.95
CA CYS A 88 25.95 -7.93 -17.95
C CYS A 88 26.39 -7.56 -19.38
N PRO A 89 27.23 -6.54 -19.60
CA PRO A 89 27.72 -6.17 -20.94
C PRO A 89 28.51 -7.27 -21.67
N ASN A 90 29.07 -8.23 -20.92
CA ASN A 90 29.75 -9.43 -21.46
C ASN A 90 28.78 -10.58 -21.77
N HIS A 91 27.49 -10.45 -21.46
CA HIS A 91 26.46 -11.43 -21.83
C HIS A 91 26.07 -11.25 -23.30
N LYS A 92 26.84 -11.91 -24.19
CA LYS A 92 26.73 -11.79 -25.64
C LYS A 92 25.58 -12.57 -26.29
N SER A 93 24.98 -13.52 -25.57
CA SER A 93 23.83 -14.29 -26.07
C SER A 93 22.52 -13.51 -25.94
N HIS A 94 21.66 -13.56 -26.96
CA HIS A 94 20.29 -13.03 -26.92
C HIS A 94 19.32 -14.02 -26.25
N THR A 95 18.13 -13.54 -25.87
CA THR A 95 17.06 -14.37 -25.32
C THR A 95 16.57 -15.38 -26.36
N VAL A 96 16.86 -16.67 -26.12
CA VAL A 96 16.46 -17.78 -27.02
C VAL A 96 15.01 -18.23 -26.79
N LEU A 97 14.50 -18.06 -25.57
CA LEU A 97 13.12 -18.40 -25.19
C LEU A 97 12.55 -17.30 -24.29
N SER A 98 11.45 -16.70 -24.72
CA SER A 98 10.68 -15.73 -23.95
C SER A 98 9.34 -16.34 -23.54
N ILE A 99 9.02 -16.27 -22.25
CA ILE A 99 7.70 -16.65 -21.72
C ILE A 99 6.97 -15.37 -21.34
N ILE A 100 5.84 -15.11 -21.99
CA ILE A 100 5.00 -13.94 -21.72
C ILE A 100 3.64 -14.47 -21.28
N ASP A 101 3.20 -14.08 -20.09
CA ASP A 101 1.87 -14.41 -19.58
C ASP A 101 0.89 -13.35 -20.10
N VAL A 102 0.02 -13.75 -21.05
CA VAL A 102 -1.04 -12.89 -21.58
C VAL A 102 -2.35 -13.35 -20.93
N THR A 103 -2.85 -12.57 -19.98
CA THR A 103 -4.07 -12.93 -19.23
C THR A 103 -5.08 -11.80 -19.31
N ASN A 104 -6.37 -12.13 -19.41
CA ASN A 104 -7.49 -11.18 -19.37
C ASN A 104 -8.16 -11.18 -18.00
N ARG A 105 -7.41 -11.48 -16.93
CA ARG A 105 -7.93 -11.62 -15.56
C ARG A 105 -8.37 -10.26 -15.01
N CYS A 106 -9.61 -9.88 -15.27
CA CYS A 106 -10.15 -8.58 -14.89
C CYS A 106 -11.47 -8.70 -14.13
N VAL A 107 -11.83 -7.62 -13.44
CA VAL A 107 -13.11 -7.40 -12.77
C VAL A 107 -13.82 -6.20 -13.40
N THR A 108 -15.12 -6.04 -13.13
CA THR A 108 -15.86 -4.85 -13.56
C THR A 108 -15.47 -3.60 -12.76
N GLY A 109 -15.59 -2.42 -13.38
CA GLY A 109 -15.12 -1.15 -12.83
C GLY A 109 -15.74 -0.72 -11.50
N ASP A 110 -16.95 -1.19 -11.22
CA ASP A 110 -17.69 -0.99 -9.97
C ASP A 110 -17.16 -1.83 -8.80
N THR A 111 -16.20 -2.73 -9.04
CA THR A 111 -15.62 -3.56 -7.98
C THR A 111 -14.84 -2.71 -6.98
N GLU A 112 -15.24 -2.82 -5.71
CA GLU A 112 -14.62 -2.17 -4.58
C GLU A 112 -13.34 -2.89 -4.13
N VAL A 113 -12.30 -2.11 -3.82
CA VAL A 113 -10.98 -2.57 -3.41
C VAL A 113 -10.60 -1.85 -2.11
N ILE A 114 -10.00 -2.60 -1.18
CA ILE A 114 -9.54 -2.08 0.12
C ILE A 114 -8.09 -1.63 -0.02
N LEU A 115 -7.80 -0.40 0.39
CA LEU A 115 -6.47 0.20 0.40
C LEU A 115 -5.77 0.02 1.76
N GLU A 116 -4.45 0.24 1.82
CA GLU A 116 -3.66 0.06 3.06
C GLU A 116 -4.08 0.96 4.23
N ASP A 117 -4.68 2.12 3.93
CA ASP A 117 -5.23 3.05 4.91
C ASP A 117 -6.63 2.67 5.40
N GLY A 118 -7.18 1.57 4.86
CA GLY A 118 -8.52 1.06 5.15
C GLY A 118 -9.65 1.70 4.35
N ASN A 119 -9.34 2.64 3.45
CA ASN A 119 -10.34 3.21 2.55
C ASN A 119 -10.79 2.16 1.51
N ILE A 120 -12.05 2.26 1.12
CA ILE A 120 -12.64 1.48 0.03
C ILE A 120 -12.76 2.39 -1.18
N GLU A 121 -12.26 1.92 -2.31
CA GLU A 121 -12.28 2.65 -3.58
C GLU A 121 -12.69 1.74 -4.72
N ARG A 122 -13.37 2.29 -5.73
CA ARG A 122 -13.70 1.52 -6.93
C ARG A 122 -12.49 1.36 -7.83
N ILE A 123 -12.32 0.16 -8.38
CA ILE A 123 -11.20 -0.13 -9.28
C ILE A 123 -11.20 0.78 -10.51
N GLU A 124 -12.37 1.24 -10.99
CA GLU A 124 -12.44 2.21 -12.08
C GLU A 124 -11.73 3.54 -11.76
N ASN A 125 -11.86 4.05 -10.53
CA ASN A 125 -11.24 5.30 -10.11
C ASN A 125 -9.74 5.11 -9.95
N ILE A 126 -9.31 4.00 -9.35
CA ILE A 126 -7.89 3.63 -9.23
C ILE A 126 -7.24 3.59 -10.61
N VAL A 127 -7.88 2.95 -11.59
CA VAL A 127 -7.35 2.76 -12.95
C VAL A 127 -7.40 4.05 -13.77
N ASN A 128 -8.53 4.78 -13.79
CA ASN A 128 -8.68 5.98 -14.61
C ASN A 128 -7.76 7.12 -14.13
N GLU A 129 -7.61 7.28 -12.81
CA GLU A 129 -6.76 8.32 -12.22
C GLU A 129 -5.30 7.88 -12.02
N LYS A 130 -4.99 6.61 -12.33
CA LYS A 130 -3.68 5.98 -12.10
C LYS A 130 -3.20 6.17 -10.65
N LYS A 131 -4.09 5.92 -9.69
CA LYS A 131 -3.79 6.06 -8.27
C LYS A 131 -2.69 5.06 -7.89
N GLU A 132 -1.58 5.58 -7.38
CA GLU A 132 -0.55 4.78 -6.72
C GLU A 132 -1.00 4.42 -5.31
N GLY A 133 -0.48 3.32 -4.78
CA GLY A 133 -0.77 2.87 -3.43
C GLY A 133 -0.57 1.38 -3.27
N MET A 134 -1.00 0.87 -2.11
CA MET A 134 -1.07 -0.56 -1.84
C MET A 134 -2.52 -1.00 -1.68
N VAL A 135 -2.82 -2.18 -2.21
CA VAL A 135 -4.15 -2.79 -2.18
C VAL A 135 -4.10 -4.08 -1.38
N LEU A 136 -5.19 -4.39 -0.70
CA LEU A 136 -5.34 -5.65 0.02
C LEU A 136 -5.27 -6.81 -0.97
N SER A 137 -4.34 -7.72 -0.69
CA SER A 137 -3.99 -8.85 -1.53
C SER A 137 -3.78 -10.10 -0.67
N TRP A 138 -3.36 -11.18 -1.32
CA TRP A 138 -3.10 -12.47 -0.69
C TRP A 138 -1.68 -12.93 -0.98
N ASP A 139 -0.89 -13.12 0.08
CA ASP A 139 0.43 -13.73 0.00
C ASP A 139 0.28 -15.25 -0.21
N ARG A 140 0.60 -15.71 -1.42
CA ARG A 140 0.54 -17.13 -1.79
C ARG A 140 1.58 -17.99 -1.08
N ALA A 141 2.73 -17.43 -0.69
CA ALA A 141 3.80 -18.18 -0.05
C ALA A 141 3.47 -18.47 1.42
N ASN A 142 2.89 -17.49 2.11
CA ASN A 142 2.60 -17.58 3.54
C ASN A 142 1.12 -17.84 3.85
N TYR A 143 0.23 -17.83 2.84
CA TYR A 143 -1.21 -18.00 2.99
C TYR A 143 -1.83 -17.01 3.99
N VAL A 144 -1.40 -15.74 3.91
CA VAL A 144 -1.89 -14.65 4.76
C VAL A 144 -2.28 -13.44 3.91
N PRO A 145 -3.21 -12.60 4.39
CA PRO A 145 -3.49 -11.31 3.77
C PRO A 145 -2.28 -10.40 3.85
N SER A 146 -1.97 -9.68 2.77
CA SER A 146 -0.91 -8.68 2.71
C SER A 146 -1.38 -7.45 1.93
N PHE A 147 -0.69 -6.33 2.09
CA PHE A 147 -0.86 -5.17 1.22
C PHE A 147 0.25 -5.17 0.17
N GLU A 148 -0.16 -5.13 -1.10
CA GLU A 148 0.77 -5.19 -2.23
C GLU A 148 0.71 -3.92 -3.06
N LYS A 149 1.87 -3.48 -3.54
CA LYS A 149 1.98 -2.26 -4.34
C LYS A 149 1.33 -2.43 -5.72
N ILE A 150 0.55 -1.44 -6.14
CA ILE A 150 0.07 -1.35 -7.51
C ILE A 150 1.27 -1.07 -8.44
N ILE A 151 1.51 -1.97 -9.39
CA ILE A 151 2.61 -1.87 -10.37
C ILE A 151 2.17 -1.40 -11.76
N GLY A 152 0.85 -1.34 -12.01
CA GLY A 152 0.29 -0.93 -13.29
C GLY A 152 -1.23 -0.83 -13.26
N TRP A 153 -1.79 -0.14 -14.26
CA TRP A 153 -3.21 0.10 -14.42
C TRP A 153 -3.62 -0.29 -15.82
N GLN A 154 -4.66 -1.11 -15.94
CA GLN A 154 -5.15 -1.59 -17.23
C GLN A 154 -6.67 -1.42 -17.29
N LYS A 155 -7.12 -0.86 -18.41
CA LYS A 155 -8.53 -0.75 -18.77
C LYS A 155 -8.70 -1.42 -20.11
N LEU A 156 -9.50 -2.46 -20.15
CA LEU A 156 -9.78 -3.25 -21.34
C LEU A 156 -11.27 -3.14 -21.66
N ASP A 157 -11.61 -3.24 -22.94
CA ASP A 157 -13.00 -3.43 -23.35
C ASP A 157 -13.49 -4.77 -22.82
N ALA A 158 -14.73 -4.80 -22.34
CA ALA A 158 -15.31 -6.01 -21.79
C ALA A 158 -15.39 -7.10 -22.89
N PRO A 159 -14.99 -8.35 -22.60
CA PRO A 159 -15.19 -9.46 -23.53
C PRO A 159 -16.69 -9.74 -23.71
N GLU A 160 -17.03 -10.53 -24.73
CA GLU A 160 -18.42 -10.93 -25.00
C GLU A 160 -19.07 -11.68 -23.84
N ILE A 161 -18.26 -12.37 -23.02
CA ILE A 161 -18.72 -13.20 -21.93
C ILE A 161 -18.10 -12.72 -20.62
N LEU A 162 -18.96 -12.41 -19.65
CA LEU A 162 -18.60 -12.16 -18.26
C LEU A 162 -19.29 -13.19 -17.36
N VAL A 163 -18.65 -13.53 -16.25
CA VAL A 163 -19.19 -14.48 -15.27
C VAL A 163 -19.55 -13.73 -13.99
N LYS A 164 -20.82 -13.82 -13.61
CA LYS A 164 -21.33 -13.26 -12.35
C LYS A 164 -21.33 -14.30 -11.26
N VAL A 165 -20.56 -14.07 -10.20
CA VAL A 165 -20.49 -14.92 -9.01
C VAL A 165 -21.30 -14.26 -7.90
N THR A 166 -22.22 -15.00 -7.30
CA THR A 166 -23.00 -14.55 -6.14
C THR A 166 -22.69 -15.45 -4.95
N SER A 167 -22.21 -14.85 -3.87
CA SER A 167 -21.98 -15.50 -2.57
C SER A 167 -22.97 -14.95 -1.53
N HIS A 168 -22.86 -15.42 -0.29
CA HIS A 168 -23.58 -14.83 0.84
C HIS A 168 -23.01 -13.45 1.25
N THR A 169 -21.78 -13.13 0.85
CA THR A 169 -21.11 -11.87 1.16
C THR A 169 -21.28 -10.80 0.09
N GLY A 170 -21.61 -11.17 -1.15
CA GLY A 170 -21.72 -10.18 -2.23
C GLY A 170 -21.92 -10.77 -3.62
N LYS A 171 -21.91 -9.86 -4.60
CA LYS A 171 -22.04 -10.17 -6.04
C LYS A 171 -20.87 -9.53 -6.76
N TYR A 172 -20.14 -10.33 -7.51
CA TYR A 172 -18.95 -9.90 -8.24
C TYR A 172 -19.04 -10.37 -9.69
N THR A 173 -18.49 -9.58 -10.61
CA THR A 173 -18.48 -9.89 -12.04
C THR A 173 -17.04 -9.91 -12.54
N PHE A 174 -16.66 -11.01 -13.17
CA PHE A 174 -15.30 -11.28 -13.60
C PHE A 174 -15.24 -11.67 -15.07
N THR A 175 -14.05 -11.58 -15.65
CA THR A 175 -13.74 -12.33 -16.87
C THR A 175 -13.67 -13.84 -16.57
N PRO A 176 -13.93 -14.71 -17.56
CA PRO A 176 -13.95 -16.16 -17.35
C PRO A 176 -12.63 -16.75 -16.80
N ASP A 177 -11.49 -16.18 -17.19
CA ASP A 177 -10.14 -16.62 -16.79
C ASP A 177 -9.66 -16.02 -15.47
N HIS A 178 -10.41 -15.08 -14.88
CA HIS A 178 -10.10 -14.53 -13.56
C HIS A 178 -10.03 -15.66 -12.53
N GLU A 179 -9.08 -15.61 -11.61
CA GLU A 179 -8.89 -16.62 -10.58
C GLU A 179 -9.35 -16.10 -9.23
N VAL A 180 -10.13 -16.89 -8.52
CA VAL A 180 -10.53 -16.61 -7.14
C VAL A 180 -9.97 -17.67 -6.20
N LEU A 181 -9.72 -17.27 -4.95
CA LEU A 181 -9.20 -18.17 -3.93
C LEU A 181 -10.33 -19.02 -3.37
N VAL A 182 -10.27 -20.34 -3.59
CA VAL A 182 -11.22 -21.32 -3.08
C VAL A 182 -10.61 -22.19 -1.99
N ASP A 183 -11.43 -22.55 -1.01
CA ASP A 183 -11.09 -23.49 0.04
C ASP A 183 -11.25 -24.93 -0.45
N THR A 184 -10.22 -25.73 -0.23
CA THR A 184 -10.13 -27.12 -0.67
C THR A 184 -9.56 -27.98 0.44
N ALA A 185 -9.72 -29.31 0.33
CA ALA A 185 -9.13 -30.25 1.28
C ALA A 185 -7.60 -30.17 1.39
N ARG A 186 -6.92 -29.55 0.43
CA ARG A 186 -5.45 -29.33 0.44
C ARG A 186 -5.07 -27.91 0.83
N GLY A 187 -6.03 -27.09 1.27
CA GLY A 187 -5.85 -25.68 1.60
C GLY A 187 -6.30 -24.73 0.47
N PRO A 188 -5.91 -23.44 0.57
CA PRO A 188 -6.30 -22.42 -0.39
C PRO A 188 -5.74 -22.72 -1.79
N MET A 189 -6.60 -22.69 -2.80
CA MET A 189 -6.21 -22.84 -4.20
C MET A 189 -6.84 -21.76 -5.06
N LEU A 190 -6.11 -21.29 -6.07
CA LEU A 190 -6.68 -20.43 -7.09
C LEU A 190 -7.43 -21.26 -8.10
N LYS A 191 -8.67 -20.86 -8.38
CA LYS A 191 -9.55 -21.51 -9.32
C LYS A 191 -10.15 -20.47 -10.24
N ARG A 192 -10.10 -20.76 -11.55
CA ARG A 192 -10.73 -19.91 -12.56
C ARG A 192 -12.23 -19.80 -12.30
N VAL A 193 -12.77 -18.61 -12.52
CA VAL A 193 -14.17 -18.29 -12.28
C VAL A 193 -15.10 -19.14 -13.15
N ASP A 194 -14.74 -19.41 -14.40
CA ASP A 194 -15.51 -20.29 -15.30
C ASP A 194 -15.51 -21.78 -14.90
N ALA A 195 -14.57 -22.19 -14.04
CA ALA A 195 -14.51 -23.54 -13.50
C ALA A 195 -15.25 -23.68 -12.15
N LEU A 196 -15.76 -22.58 -11.58
CA LEU A 196 -16.48 -22.61 -10.31
C LEU A 196 -17.79 -23.40 -10.42
N LYS A 197 -18.14 -24.05 -9.31
CA LYS A 197 -19.37 -24.83 -9.15
C LYS A 197 -20.14 -24.31 -7.95
N LYS A 198 -21.47 -24.42 -7.99
CA LYS A 198 -22.30 -24.15 -6.81
C LYS A 198 -21.84 -25.03 -5.65
N GLY A 199 -21.60 -24.41 -4.49
CA GLY A 199 -21.06 -25.07 -3.30
C GLY A 199 -19.55 -24.91 -3.11
N ASP A 200 -18.81 -24.40 -4.10
CA ASP A 200 -17.42 -23.98 -3.88
C ASP A 200 -17.38 -22.89 -2.81
N LYS A 201 -16.46 -23.04 -1.85
CA LYS A 201 -16.25 -22.08 -0.76
C LYS A 201 -15.15 -21.12 -1.19
N ILE A 202 -15.50 -19.85 -1.38
CA ILE A 202 -14.55 -18.79 -1.71
C ILE A 202 -14.03 -18.18 -0.40
N TYR A 203 -12.72 -17.94 -0.31
CA TYR A 203 -12.14 -17.29 0.85
C TYR A 203 -12.70 -15.87 1.02
N SER A 204 -13.03 -15.54 2.27
CA SER A 204 -13.34 -14.19 2.70
C SER A 204 -12.53 -13.90 3.96
N LEU A 205 -12.10 -12.66 4.13
CA LEU A 205 -11.39 -12.24 5.31
C LEU A 205 -12.35 -12.13 6.49
N ALA A 206 -12.03 -12.81 7.59
CA ALA A 206 -12.76 -12.65 8.85
C ALA A 206 -12.33 -11.39 9.61
N LYS A 207 -11.06 -10.98 9.45
CA LYS A 207 -10.48 -9.77 10.03
C LYS A 207 -9.60 -9.10 8.99
N LEU A 208 -9.76 -7.79 8.83
CA LEU A 208 -8.91 -7.00 7.95
C LEU A 208 -7.57 -6.69 8.64
N PRO A 209 -6.42 -6.89 7.96
CA PRO A 209 -5.10 -6.62 8.51
C PRO A 209 -4.74 -5.12 8.47
N ILE A 210 -5.71 -4.24 8.72
CA ILE A 210 -5.49 -2.79 8.67
C ILE A 210 -5.13 -2.32 10.07
N SER A 211 -4.07 -1.54 10.17
CA SER A 211 -3.79 -0.83 11.42
C SER A 211 -4.77 0.32 11.54
N PRO A 212 -5.58 0.40 12.61
CA PRO A 212 -6.53 1.49 12.78
C PRO A 212 -5.77 2.81 12.79
N LYS A 213 -6.06 3.67 11.80
CA LYS A 213 -5.54 5.03 11.76
C LYS A 213 -6.16 5.77 12.95
N LYS A 214 -5.33 6.36 13.81
CA LYS A 214 -5.83 7.29 14.83
C LYS A 214 -6.48 8.46 14.12
N THR A 215 -7.82 8.47 14.14
CA THR A 215 -8.60 9.56 13.58
C THR A 215 -8.63 10.66 14.61
N ASP A 216 -8.46 11.89 14.13
CA ASP A 216 -8.63 13.06 14.96
C ASP A 216 -9.87 13.84 14.56
N ILE A 217 -10.28 14.71 15.46
CA ILE A 217 -11.49 15.51 15.30
C ILE A 217 -11.45 16.46 14.08
N ILE A 218 -10.26 16.83 13.60
CA ILE A 218 -10.12 17.71 12.44
C ILE A 218 -10.48 16.95 11.16
N GLU A 219 -10.13 15.67 11.09
CA GLU A 219 -10.49 14.80 9.97
C GLU A 219 -12.01 14.64 9.84
N LEU A 220 -12.72 14.37 10.95
CA LEU A 220 -14.19 14.30 10.95
C LEU A 220 -14.84 15.64 10.60
N LEU A 221 -14.27 16.76 11.03
CA LEU A 221 -14.88 18.08 10.82
C LEU A 221 -14.32 18.81 9.59
N ALA A 222 -13.57 18.13 8.72
CA ALA A 222 -12.84 18.75 7.62
C ALA A 222 -13.75 19.48 6.60
N ASN A 223 -15.02 19.08 6.51
CA ASN A 223 -16.02 19.69 5.62
C ASN A 223 -16.91 20.73 6.31
N SER A 224 -16.68 21.00 7.60
CA SER A 224 -17.42 22.03 8.35
C SER A 224 -16.85 23.44 8.10
N GLU A 225 -17.65 24.47 8.39
CA GLU A 225 -17.23 25.87 8.39
C GLU A 225 -16.59 26.31 9.73
N PHE A 226 -16.15 25.35 10.57
CA PHE A 226 -15.69 25.63 11.93
C PHE A 226 -14.27 26.19 11.97
N GLU A 227 -14.00 26.97 13.02
CA GLU A 227 -12.67 27.53 13.30
C GLU A 227 -11.99 26.79 14.44
N PHE A 228 -10.77 26.30 14.18
CA PHE A 228 -9.94 25.54 15.09
C PHE A 228 -8.84 26.43 15.67
N PHE A 229 -8.87 26.55 16.99
CA PHE A 229 -7.83 27.18 17.79
C PHE A 229 -6.90 26.10 18.30
N VAL A 230 -5.83 25.87 17.54
CA VAL A 230 -4.76 24.95 17.90
C VAL A 230 -3.65 25.75 18.59
N TYR A 231 -3.40 25.43 19.86
CA TYR A 231 -2.44 26.14 20.71
C TYR A 231 -1.05 25.49 20.68
N GLY A 232 0.00 26.26 21.00
CA GLY A 232 1.36 25.75 21.28
C GLY A 232 2.23 25.43 20.06
N ASP A 233 3.05 24.37 20.20
CA ASP A 233 4.07 23.85 19.27
C ASP A 233 3.55 23.55 17.85
N PHE A 234 2.25 23.32 17.72
CA PHE A 234 1.59 22.94 16.47
C PHE A 234 1.86 23.93 15.32
N LYS A 235 1.63 25.23 15.57
CA LYS A 235 1.86 26.28 14.57
C LYS A 235 3.34 26.52 14.30
N GLY A 236 4.19 26.34 15.31
CA GLY A 236 5.65 26.43 15.16
C GLY A 236 6.16 25.38 14.17
N ARG A 237 5.80 24.11 14.40
CA ARG A 237 6.17 22.98 13.52
C ARG A 237 5.64 23.15 12.10
N ILE A 238 4.37 23.56 11.96
CA ILE A 238 3.79 23.82 10.63
C ILE A 238 4.53 24.95 9.92
N LYS A 239 4.83 26.05 10.62
CA LYS A 239 5.59 27.17 10.06
C LYS A 239 6.97 26.74 9.55
N GLU A 240 7.69 25.93 10.30
CA GLU A 240 8.99 25.40 9.89
C GLU A 240 8.87 24.54 8.62
N GLN A 241 7.92 23.60 8.59
CA GLN A 241 7.68 22.76 7.41
C GLN A 241 7.29 23.60 6.17
N LEU A 242 6.42 24.61 6.35
CA LEU A 242 6.01 25.52 5.28
C LEU A 242 7.19 26.33 4.74
N GLN A 243 8.09 26.80 5.61
CA GLN A 243 9.29 27.52 5.21
C GLN A 243 10.29 26.60 4.49
N GLN A 244 10.48 25.36 4.96
CA GLN A 244 11.35 24.39 4.28
C GLN A 244 10.84 24.06 2.87
N LYS A 245 9.53 23.85 2.70
CA LYS A 245 8.95 23.44 1.40
C LYS A 245 8.78 24.61 0.42
N PHE A 246 8.36 25.79 0.89
CA PHE A 246 8.03 26.92 0.01
C PHE A 246 9.06 28.07 0.06
N GLY A 247 10.05 27.99 0.93
CA GLY A 247 11.06 29.03 1.18
C GLY A 247 10.55 30.23 2.00
N SER A 248 9.27 30.58 1.90
CA SER A 248 8.66 31.63 2.74
C SER A 248 7.18 31.38 3.01
N LEU A 249 6.70 31.87 4.16
CA LEU A 249 5.28 31.79 4.51
C LEU A 249 4.36 32.55 3.54
N LYS A 250 4.87 33.59 2.88
CA LYS A 250 4.11 34.34 1.87
C LYS A 250 3.88 33.51 0.61
N LYS A 251 4.88 32.74 0.18
CA LYS A 251 4.74 31.76 -0.91
C LYS A 251 3.80 30.62 -0.51
N ALA A 252 3.94 30.10 0.71
CA ALA A 252 3.07 29.07 1.26
C ALA A 252 1.59 29.51 1.28
N SER A 253 1.31 30.71 1.80
CA SER A 253 -0.03 31.32 1.82
C SER A 253 -0.69 31.32 0.45
N LYS A 254 0.03 31.81 -0.58
CA LYS A 254 -0.47 31.85 -1.95
C LYS A 254 -0.69 30.45 -2.54
N SER A 255 0.22 29.51 -2.28
CA SER A 255 0.14 28.15 -2.82
C SER A 255 -0.94 27.29 -2.15
N LEU A 256 -1.25 27.54 -0.88
CA LEU A 256 -2.21 26.77 -0.09
C LEU A 256 -3.61 27.42 -0.05
N GLY A 257 -3.74 28.66 -0.53
CA GLY A 257 -4.98 29.43 -0.42
C GLY A 257 -5.33 29.82 1.02
N ILE A 258 -4.35 29.79 1.93
CA ILE A 258 -4.52 30.13 3.34
C ILE A 258 -4.11 31.59 3.53
N LYS A 259 -4.92 32.39 4.22
CA LYS A 259 -4.59 33.79 4.52
C LYS A 259 -3.27 33.89 5.29
N TYR A 260 -2.39 34.80 4.86
CA TYR A 260 -1.02 34.91 5.39
C TYR A 260 -1.01 35.17 6.90
N GLU A 261 -1.95 35.96 7.41
CA GLU A 261 -2.10 36.31 8.82
C GLU A 261 -2.33 35.05 9.69
N ARG A 262 -3.10 34.08 9.17
CA ARG A 262 -3.40 32.81 9.86
C ARG A 262 -2.16 31.93 10.04
N LEU A 263 -1.14 32.10 9.18
CA LEU A 263 0.11 31.34 9.23
C LEU A 263 1.17 32.00 10.14
N ILE A 264 1.10 33.31 10.36
CA ILE A 264 2.12 34.04 11.15
C ILE A 264 1.70 34.26 12.61
N ASP A 265 0.43 34.52 12.86
CA ASP A 265 -0.05 34.89 14.18
C ASP A 265 -0.55 33.65 14.93
N SER A 266 0.10 33.34 16.05
CA SER A 266 -0.29 32.23 16.90
C SER A 266 -1.69 32.39 17.48
N LYS A 267 -2.23 33.62 17.57
CA LYS A 267 -3.55 33.94 18.13
C LYS A 267 -4.71 33.73 17.15
N ILE A 268 -4.47 33.70 15.84
CA ILE A 268 -5.54 33.61 14.82
C ILE A 268 -5.89 32.15 14.53
N SER A 269 -7.15 31.72 14.64
CA SER A 269 -7.58 30.34 14.33
C SER A 269 -7.29 29.91 12.88
N LEU A 270 -7.15 28.60 12.67
CA LEU A 270 -7.19 27.98 11.35
C LEU A 270 -8.60 27.41 11.13
N SER A 271 -9.16 27.55 9.95
CA SER A 271 -10.44 26.90 9.61
C SER A 271 -10.23 25.40 9.33
N ALA A 272 -11.31 24.60 9.36
CA ALA A 272 -11.28 23.20 8.94
C ALA A 272 -10.67 23.05 7.54
N LYS A 273 -11.08 23.93 6.62
CA LYS A 273 -10.55 24.04 5.26
C LYS A 273 -9.06 24.31 5.20
N ASP A 274 -8.52 25.20 6.03
CA ASP A 274 -7.08 25.49 6.06
C ASP A 274 -6.29 24.24 6.48
N LEU A 275 -6.77 23.53 7.51
CA LEU A 275 -6.15 22.31 8.03
C LEU A 275 -6.22 21.16 7.02
N ARG A 276 -7.35 21.03 6.31
CA ARG A 276 -7.52 20.07 5.21
C ARG A 276 -6.53 20.36 4.08
N ASN A 277 -6.45 21.61 3.62
CA ASN A 277 -5.52 22.03 2.57
C ASN A 277 -4.04 21.76 2.96
N LEU A 278 -3.69 21.90 4.24
CA LEU A 278 -2.37 21.52 4.74
C LEU A 278 -2.14 20.01 4.60
N ARG A 279 -3.07 19.16 5.04
CA ARG A 279 -2.95 17.69 4.93
C ARG A 279 -2.88 17.20 3.48
N GLU A 280 -3.77 17.69 2.62
CA GLU A 280 -3.81 17.35 1.19
C GLU A 280 -2.48 17.69 0.48
N LYS A 281 -1.75 18.67 0.99
CA LYS A 281 -0.42 19.06 0.46
C LYS A 281 0.74 18.35 1.16
N GLY A 282 0.45 17.30 1.93
CA GLY A 282 1.41 16.42 2.57
C GLY A 282 2.05 17.01 3.84
N PHE A 283 1.45 18.02 4.46
CA PHE A 283 1.92 18.52 5.75
C PHE A 283 1.35 17.64 6.86
N SER A 284 2.23 16.94 7.58
CA SER A 284 1.84 16.16 8.74
C SER A 284 1.85 17.04 9.98
N PHE A 285 0.79 16.90 10.76
CA PHE A 285 0.70 17.51 12.08
C PHE A 285 -0.02 16.54 13.01
N GLU A 286 0.67 16.16 14.07
CA GLU A 286 0.04 15.49 15.20
C GLU A 286 -0.63 16.55 16.05
N ILE A 287 -1.94 16.45 16.19
CA ILE A 287 -2.64 17.19 17.21
C ILE A 287 -2.32 16.45 18.51
N GLY A 288 -1.54 17.09 19.38
CA GLY A 288 -1.09 16.46 20.62
C GLY A 288 -2.26 16.02 21.53
N SER A 289 -1.95 15.33 22.61
CA SER A 289 -2.93 14.87 23.62
C SER A 289 -3.54 16.00 24.48
N SER A 290 -3.37 17.25 24.08
CA SER A 290 -3.93 18.40 24.78
C SER A 290 -5.24 18.84 24.12
N PHE A 291 -6.21 19.28 24.93
CA PHE A 291 -7.48 19.80 24.43
C PHE A 291 -7.26 20.92 23.41
N ILE A 292 -8.04 20.90 22.32
CA ILE A 292 -8.14 22.01 21.37
C ILE A 292 -9.43 22.79 21.61
N LYS A 293 -9.51 24.00 21.05
CA LYS A 293 -10.76 24.77 21.04
C LYS A 293 -11.32 24.87 19.63
N ILE A 294 -12.61 24.62 19.47
CA ILE A 294 -13.34 24.79 18.22
C ILE A 294 -14.38 25.87 18.42
N LYS A 295 -14.36 26.90 17.59
CA LYS A 295 -15.36 27.96 17.60
C LYS A 295 -16.39 27.69 16.53
N VAL A 296 -17.65 27.66 16.97
CA VAL A 296 -18.84 27.50 16.13
C VAL A 296 -19.73 28.71 16.37
N HIS A 297 -19.88 29.55 15.35
CA HIS A 297 -20.53 30.85 15.45
C HIS A 297 -19.96 31.71 16.61
N HIS A 298 -20.73 31.91 17.68
CA HIS A 298 -20.38 32.72 18.85
C HIS A 298 -19.97 31.88 20.07
N LYS A 299 -20.03 30.55 19.98
CA LYS A 299 -19.69 29.63 21.08
C LYS A 299 -18.35 28.93 20.80
N THR A 300 -17.57 28.69 21.85
CA THR A 300 -16.31 27.96 21.78
C THR A 300 -16.45 26.67 22.58
N TYR A 301 -16.02 25.56 22.00
CA TYR A 301 -16.05 24.23 22.56
C TYR A 301 -14.62 23.76 22.81
N LYS A 302 -14.38 23.20 23.99
CA LYS A 302 -13.12 22.53 24.32
C LYS A 302 -13.30 21.04 24.07
N ILE A 303 -12.42 20.46 23.26
CA ILE A 303 -12.52 19.05 22.86
C ILE A 303 -11.17 18.34 22.93
N PHE A 304 -11.19 17.08 23.40
CA PHE A 304 -10.06 16.18 23.28
C PHE A 304 -9.93 15.72 21.82
N PRO A 305 -8.80 16.02 21.13
CA PRO A 305 -8.74 15.92 19.67
C PRO A 305 -8.51 14.51 19.13
N LEU A 306 -7.96 13.60 19.93
CA LEU A 306 -7.66 12.22 19.51
C LEU A 306 -8.85 11.33 19.86
N LEU A 307 -9.43 10.70 18.85
CA LEU A 307 -10.63 9.89 19.01
C LEU A 307 -10.24 8.42 19.17
N ASP A 308 -10.72 7.81 20.24
CA ASP A 308 -10.53 6.40 20.55
C ASP A 308 -11.86 5.64 20.54
N GLU A 309 -11.80 4.36 20.92
CA GLU A 309 -12.96 3.47 20.97
C GLU A 309 -14.14 4.05 21.77
N ASP A 310 -13.88 4.81 22.85
CA ASP A 310 -14.95 5.43 23.64
C ASP A 310 -15.73 6.46 22.81
N PHE A 311 -15.05 7.25 21.97
CA PHE A 311 -15.73 8.24 21.14
C PHE A 311 -16.66 7.57 20.12
N TYR A 312 -16.17 6.51 19.48
CA TYR A 312 -16.98 5.74 18.54
C TYR A 312 -18.13 5.01 19.23
N TYR A 313 -17.92 4.54 20.46
CA TYR A 313 -19.01 3.99 21.27
C TYR A 313 -20.08 5.05 21.57
N LEU A 314 -19.69 6.30 21.88
CA LEU A 314 -20.63 7.41 22.03
C LEU A 314 -21.42 7.67 20.75
N LEU A 315 -20.78 7.68 19.58
CA LEU A 315 -21.50 7.81 18.31
C LEU A 315 -22.48 6.66 18.09
N GLY A 316 -22.09 5.42 18.43
CA GLY A 316 -22.99 4.26 18.37
C GLY A 316 -24.19 4.39 19.30
N LEU A 317 -24.02 4.94 20.52
CA LEU A 317 -25.13 5.24 21.43
C LEU A 317 -26.09 6.28 20.84
N ILE A 318 -25.55 7.31 20.17
CA ILE A 318 -26.36 8.35 19.52
C ILE A 318 -27.11 7.76 18.33
N ASP A 319 -26.47 6.91 17.52
CA ASP A 319 -27.08 6.27 16.35
C ASP A 319 -28.18 5.26 16.75
N SER A 320 -28.01 4.57 17.89
CA SER A 320 -28.97 3.54 18.34
C SER A 320 -30.15 4.11 19.11
N ASP A 321 -29.90 4.93 20.12
CA ASP A 321 -30.90 5.37 21.11
C ASP A 321 -30.96 6.91 21.24
N GLY A 322 -30.34 7.63 20.31
CA GLY A 322 -30.39 9.08 20.26
C GLY A 322 -30.90 9.61 18.93
N HIS A 323 -31.04 10.92 18.86
CA HIS A 323 -31.28 11.63 17.61
C HIS A 323 -30.82 13.09 17.73
N VAL A 324 -30.64 13.71 16.57
CA VAL A 324 -30.34 15.14 16.46
C VAL A 324 -31.65 15.90 16.25
N GLU A 325 -32.04 16.75 17.19
CA GLU A 325 -33.16 17.67 17.03
C GLU A 325 -32.64 19.02 16.51
N SER A 326 -33.37 19.62 15.57
CA SER A 326 -33.08 20.96 15.04
C SER A 326 -34.36 21.78 15.03
N PHE A 327 -34.31 22.97 15.63
CA PHE A 327 -35.43 23.90 15.73
C PHE A 327 -35.06 25.20 15.05
N GLU A 328 -35.98 25.77 14.28
CA GLU A 328 -35.86 27.11 13.78
C GLU A 328 -36.88 28.01 14.47
N GLU A 329 -36.40 28.99 15.22
CA GLU A 329 -37.25 29.97 15.89
C GLU A 329 -36.71 31.38 15.66
N ALA A 330 -37.58 32.28 15.18
CA ALA A 330 -37.24 33.68 14.88
C ALA A 330 -35.97 33.85 14.00
N GLY A 331 -35.76 32.95 13.03
CA GLY A 331 -34.60 32.98 12.12
C GLY A 331 -33.29 32.46 12.71
N LYS A 332 -33.32 31.84 13.90
CA LYS A 332 -32.18 31.15 14.51
C LYS A 332 -32.42 29.65 14.52
N SER A 333 -31.51 28.90 13.88
CA SER A 333 -31.47 27.44 13.98
C SER A 333 -30.71 27.02 15.24
N THR A 334 -31.32 26.16 16.05
CA THR A 334 -30.71 25.57 17.24
C THR A 334 -30.75 24.07 17.11
N SER A 335 -29.60 23.40 17.21
CA SER A 335 -29.51 21.94 17.16
C SER A 335 -28.93 21.37 18.45
N TYR A 336 -29.44 20.22 18.89
CA TYR A 336 -28.90 19.47 20.01
C TYR A 336 -29.07 17.97 19.79
N ILE A 337 -28.34 17.18 20.59
CA ILE A 337 -28.49 15.74 20.65
C ILE A 337 -29.39 15.40 21.82
N SER A 338 -30.36 14.52 21.60
CA SER A 338 -31.14 13.89 22.65
C SER A 338 -30.86 12.40 22.66
N PHE A 339 -30.49 11.86 23.82
CA PHE A 339 -30.27 10.44 24.03
C PHE A 339 -31.33 9.92 25.00
N PHE A 340 -32.05 8.87 24.62
CA PHE A 340 -33.17 8.31 25.38
C PHE A 340 -32.86 6.90 25.84
N ASN A 341 -32.66 6.71 27.14
CA ASN A 341 -32.42 5.36 27.65
C ASN A 341 -32.89 5.20 29.10
N LYS A 342 -33.58 4.09 29.38
CA LYS A 342 -34.05 3.72 30.72
C LYS A 342 -32.97 3.07 31.58
N SER A 343 -31.84 2.67 30.98
CA SER A 343 -30.74 2.05 31.70
C SER A 343 -29.84 3.12 32.31
N ASP A 344 -29.79 3.15 33.65
CA ASP A 344 -28.87 4.03 34.39
C ASP A 344 -27.41 3.82 33.97
N ASN A 345 -27.03 2.58 33.63
CA ASN A 345 -25.66 2.25 33.21
C ASN A 345 -25.32 2.88 31.85
N LEU A 346 -26.22 2.82 30.87
CA LEU A 346 -25.99 3.41 29.55
C LEU A 346 -26.01 4.94 29.64
N SER A 347 -26.93 5.51 30.41
CA SER A 347 -26.99 6.95 30.68
C SER A 347 -25.73 7.46 31.38
N ALA A 348 -25.25 6.75 32.41
CA ALA A 348 -23.99 7.09 33.07
C ALA A 348 -22.78 6.98 32.13
N ARG A 349 -22.72 5.92 31.32
CA ARG A 349 -21.63 5.72 30.35
C ARG A 349 -21.62 6.80 29.27
N PHE A 350 -22.78 7.18 28.76
CA PHE A 350 -22.94 8.30 27.83
C PHE A 350 -22.35 9.60 28.42
N LEU A 351 -22.75 9.94 29.65
CA LEU A 351 -22.27 11.15 30.34
C LEU A 351 -20.76 11.12 30.64
N GLU A 352 -20.23 9.95 31.01
CA GLU A 352 -18.79 9.74 31.24
C GLU A 352 -17.99 10.05 29.98
N ILE A 353 -18.39 9.48 28.84
CA ILE A 353 -17.68 9.68 27.57
C ILE A 353 -17.85 11.14 27.10
N VAL A 354 -19.05 11.72 27.19
CA VAL A 354 -19.27 13.14 26.87
C VAL A 354 -18.36 14.03 27.72
N SER A 355 -18.21 13.75 29.01
CA SER A 355 -17.35 14.55 29.90
C SER A 355 -15.86 14.39 29.59
N LYS A 356 -15.42 13.19 29.17
CA LYS A 356 -14.05 12.92 28.70
C LYS A 356 -13.70 13.79 27.49
N TYR A 357 -14.59 13.85 26.51
CA TYR A 357 -14.33 14.53 25.24
C TYR A 357 -14.71 16.01 25.26
N PHE A 358 -15.75 16.39 25.98
CA PHE A 358 -16.32 17.75 26.05
C PHE A 358 -16.50 18.21 27.50
N PRO A 359 -15.40 18.47 28.24
CA PRO A 359 -15.43 18.68 29.70
C PRO A 359 -16.19 19.94 30.16
N GLU A 360 -16.40 20.91 29.27
CA GLU A 360 -17.08 22.18 29.58
C GLU A 360 -18.54 22.19 29.10
N GLN A 361 -19.06 21.03 28.68
CA GLN A 361 -20.39 20.92 28.10
C GLN A 361 -21.48 20.82 29.17
N THR A 362 -22.48 21.68 29.07
CA THR A 362 -23.69 21.58 29.89
C THR A 362 -24.61 20.51 29.33
N VAL A 363 -25.09 19.63 30.21
CA VAL A 363 -26.02 18.54 29.89
C VAL A 363 -27.29 18.74 30.71
N ARG A 364 -28.46 18.59 30.07
CA ARG A 364 -29.74 18.50 30.77
C ARG A 364 -30.09 17.02 30.88
N ASN A 365 -30.22 16.52 32.11
CA ASN A 365 -30.54 15.12 32.38
C ASN A 365 -31.89 15.05 33.09
N GLU A 366 -32.87 14.44 32.45
CA GLU A 366 -34.20 14.15 32.96
C GLU A 366 -34.39 12.64 32.93
N SER A 367 -35.00 12.03 33.95
CA SER A 367 -35.27 10.59 34.11
C SER A 367 -34.64 9.62 33.07
N ASP A 368 -35.17 9.61 31.84
CA ASP A 368 -34.78 8.74 30.73
C ASP A 368 -34.26 9.47 29.48
N ARG A 369 -34.00 10.78 29.58
CA ARG A 369 -33.60 11.68 28.48
C ARG A 369 -32.41 12.55 28.88
N ILE A 370 -31.37 12.51 28.05
CA ILE A 370 -30.19 13.37 28.16
C ILE A 370 -30.13 14.29 26.94
N ASP A 371 -30.22 15.60 27.16
CA ASP A 371 -30.07 16.62 26.11
C ASP A 371 -28.72 17.32 26.17
N LEU A 372 -28.07 17.41 25.02
CA LEU A 372 -26.74 17.96 24.85
C LEU A 372 -26.70 19.04 23.76
N ASN A 373 -26.57 20.30 24.17
CA ASN A 373 -26.35 21.41 23.24
C ASN A 373 -24.86 21.55 22.88
N ASN A 374 -24.37 20.63 22.06
CA ASN A 374 -23.01 20.62 21.55
C ASN A 374 -22.99 20.58 20.01
N LEU A 375 -22.80 21.74 19.38
CA LEU A 375 -22.83 21.86 17.92
C LEU A 375 -21.69 21.10 17.22
N VAL A 376 -20.57 20.87 17.91
CA VAL A 376 -19.48 20.06 17.37
C VAL A 376 -19.90 18.60 17.28
N LEU A 377 -20.46 18.05 18.36
CA LEU A 377 -20.92 16.66 18.34
C LEU A 377 -22.13 16.48 17.42
N VAL A 378 -23.03 17.47 17.33
CA VAL A 378 -24.13 17.49 16.37
C VAL A 378 -23.63 17.39 14.93
N GLU A 379 -22.60 18.16 14.56
CA GLU A 379 -22.04 18.13 13.21
C GLU A 379 -21.42 16.77 12.87
N ILE A 380 -20.82 16.11 13.86
CA ILE A 380 -20.21 14.78 13.69
C ILE A 380 -21.31 13.72 13.56
N ALA A 381 -22.35 13.78 14.40
CA ALA A 381 -23.45 12.83 14.38
C ALA A 381 -24.37 12.94 13.14
N LYS A 382 -24.23 13.99 12.32
CA LYS A 382 -24.97 14.18 11.07
C LYS A 382 -24.28 13.58 9.84
N GLN A 383 -23.00 13.22 9.96
CA GLN A 383 -22.22 12.59 8.89
C GLN A 383 -22.49 11.10 8.84
#